data_AF-A0A8S9I4S5-F1
#
_entry.id   AF-A0A8S9I4S5-F1
#
_cell.length_a   1.000
_cell.length_b   1.000
_cell.length_c   1.000
_cell.angle_alpha   90.00
_cell.angle_beta   90.00
_cell.angle_gamma   90.00
#
_symmetry.space_group_name_H-M   'P 1'
#
loop_
_entity.id
_entity.type
_entity.pdbx_description
1 polymer ?
#
loop_
_entity_poly.entity_id
_entity_poly.type
_entity_poly.pdbx_seq_one_letter_code
_entity_poly.pdbx_strand_id
1 'polypeptide(L)'
;MGRSWQGRGRGRDMEYDKGGDNIGGASLKKIETEKGVIARFVIGRSANKGDSMDKSIDAENSQTDDFIILDNVVEAPEEASKKVKLFFAYAADRWDAQFYAKANDNIYVNMDALGSTLAAHLGKPRAYIGCMKSGEVFSEPNQKWYEPEWWKFGDKKAYFRHAYGEMYVITNALARFVSINRRVGSKKMGFQERTPLMVAAMYGSFGVLTYIISTGRSDVNRVSSDEKVTAHHCAVSACFVSIVEVIKILLDASTL
;
A
#
# COMPACT_ATOMS: atom_id res chain seq x y z
N MET A 1 -36.38 -17.67 1.00
CA MET A 1 -37.41 -16.68 1.41
C MET A 1 -36.71 -15.34 1.60
N GLY A 2 -37.30 -14.26 1.07
CA GLY A 2 -36.75 -12.91 0.81
C GLY A 2 -35.74 -12.29 1.78
N ARG A 3 -35.04 -11.20 1.40
CA ARG A 3 -35.62 -9.99 0.77
C ARG A 3 -34.57 -9.23 -0.05
N SER A 4 -35.06 -8.66 -1.16
CA SER A 4 -34.51 -7.49 -1.86
C SER A 4 -34.56 -6.23 -0.98
N TRP A 5 -33.66 -5.27 -1.21
CA TRP A 5 -33.96 -3.85 -1.04
C TRP A 5 -33.29 -3.00 -2.14
N GLN A 6 -34.06 -2.04 -2.66
CA GLN A 6 -33.66 -1.01 -3.63
C GLN A 6 -33.30 0.29 -2.90
N GLY A 7 -32.26 0.97 -3.36
CA GLY A 7 -32.03 2.41 -3.12
C GLY A 7 -31.57 3.10 -4.40
N ARG A 8 -32.41 3.97 -4.97
CA ARG A 8 -32.02 4.88 -6.06
C ARG A 8 -31.37 6.14 -5.46
N GLY A 9 -30.15 6.48 -5.88
CA GLY A 9 -29.59 7.80 -5.60
C GLY A 9 -28.13 7.97 -6.00
N ARG A 10 -27.90 8.34 -7.27
CA ARG A 10 -26.66 8.88 -7.88
C ARG A 10 -25.42 8.94 -6.97
N GLY A 11 -24.54 7.96 -7.13
CA GLY A 11 -23.23 8.00 -6.48
C GLY A 11 -22.38 6.72 -6.53
N ARG A 12 -22.81 5.64 -7.20
CA ARG A 12 -22.09 4.35 -7.29
C ARG A 12 -21.49 3.90 -5.96
N ASP A 13 -22.45 3.55 -5.12
CA ASP A 13 -22.39 2.59 -4.03
C ASP A 13 -21.37 1.47 -4.26
N MET A 14 -20.48 1.22 -3.29
CA MET A 14 -19.89 -0.10 -3.07
C MET A 14 -20.89 -0.89 -2.22
N GLU A 15 -21.85 -1.48 -2.91
CA GLU A 15 -22.81 -2.43 -2.38
C GLU A 15 -22.07 -3.77 -2.20
N TYR A 16 -22.03 -4.32 -0.98
CA TYR A 16 -21.54 -5.67 -0.72
C TYR A 16 -22.53 -6.68 -1.31
N ASP A 17 -22.35 -7.03 -2.59
CA ASP A 17 -23.08 -8.11 -3.24
C ASP A 17 -22.24 -9.40 -3.23
N LYS A 18 -22.57 -10.33 -2.32
CA LYS A 18 -22.00 -11.69 -2.28
C LYS A 18 -22.64 -12.58 -3.35
N GLY A 19 -22.51 -12.18 -4.61
CA GLY A 19 -23.08 -12.86 -5.77
C GLY A 19 -22.02 -13.47 -6.67
N GLY A 20 -21.35 -14.55 -6.25
CA GLY A 20 -20.44 -15.32 -7.10
C GLY A 20 -19.50 -16.22 -6.31
N ASP A 21 -19.81 -17.51 -6.23
CA ASP A 21 -19.09 -18.60 -5.53
C ASP A 21 -18.67 -18.32 -4.06
N ASN A 22 -19.48 -18.87 -3.14
CA ASN A 22 -19.24 -18.91 -1.71
C ASN A 22 -17.91 -19.61 -1.36
N ILE A 23 -16.80 -18.87 -1.29
CA ILE A 23 -15.66 -19.29 -0.47
C ILE A 23 -15.95 -18.83 0.97
N GLY A 24 -16.86 -19.52 1.66
CA GLY A 24 -17.11 -19.29 3.08
C GLY A 24 -15.90 -19.68 3.95
N GLY A 25 -15.86 -19.26 5.21
CA GLY A 25 -14.74 -19.51 6.13
C GLY A 25 -14.23 -20.96 6.19
N ALA A 26 -15.11 -21.97 6.00
CA ALA A 26 -14.71 -23.38 5.92
C ALA A 26 -13.83 -23.71 4.70
N SER A 27 -14.13 -23.11 3.54
CA SER A 27 -13.33 -23.27 2.31
C SER A 27 -11.98 -22.56 2.42
N LEU A 28 -11.93 -21.41 3.12
CA LEU A 28 -10.68 -20.68 3.37
C LEU A 28 -9.73 -21.47 4.28
N LYS A 29 -10.24 -22.10 5.35
CA LYS A 29 -9.44 -22.96 6.24
C LYS A 29 -8.84 -24.15 5.51
N LYS A 30 -9.55 -24.71 4.53
CA LYS A 30 -9.05 -25.82 3.70
C LYS A 30 -7.86 -25.37 2.85
N ILE A 31 -7.97 -24.23 2.17
CA ILE A 31 -6.88 -23.66 1.36
C ILE A 31 -5.66 -23.31 2.24
N GLU A 32 -5.90 -22.79 3.43
CA GLU A 32 -4.84 -22.48 4.41
C GLU A 32 -4.08 -23.74 4.82
N THR A 33 -4.79 -24.83 5.14
CA THR A 33 -4.17 -26.08 5.58
C THR A 33 -3.49 -26.86 4.44
N GLU A 34 -4.13 -26.94 3.27
CA GLU A 34 -3.65 -27.77 2.16
C GLU A 34 -2.59 -27.08 1.29
N LYS A 35 -2.69 -25.75 1.13
CA LYS A 35 -1.84 -24.98 0.22
C LYS A 35 -0.95 -23.96 0.91
N GLY A 36 -1.09 -23.79 2.23
CA GLY A 36 -0.35 -22.78 2.99
C GLY A 36 -0.73 -21.35 2.60
N VAL A 37 -1.94 -21.14 2.05
CA VAL A 37 -2.40 -19.82 1.62
C VAL A 37 -3.48 -19.28 2.55
N ILE A 38 -3.17 -18.15 3.19
CA ILE A 38 -4.07 -17.45 4.08
C ILE A 38 -4.83 -16.42 3.27
N ALA A 39 -6.13 -16.62 3.10
CA ALA A 39 -7.03 -15.69 2.43
C ALA A 39 -8.00 -15.07 3.44
N ARG A 40 -8.16 -13.74 3.38
CA ARG A 40 -9.00 -12.94 4.27
C ARG A 40 -9.64 -11.78 3.49
N PHE A 41 -10.85 -11.39 3.87
CA PHE A 41 -11.54 -10.22 3.33
C PHE A 41 -11.09 -8.97 4.08
N VAL A 42 -10.63 -7.95 3.36
CA VAL A 42 -10.19 -6.69 3.98
C VAL A 42 -11.34 -5.70 3.97
N ILE A 43 -11.72 -5.20 5.13
CA ILE A 43 -12.83 -4.26 5.31
C ILE A 43 -12.47 -3.17 6.33
N GLY A 44 -12.89 -1.94 6.08
CA GLY A 44 -12.89 -0.82 7.01
C GLY A 44 -14.20 -0.77 7.80
N ARG A 45 -14.51 0.39 8.35
CA ARG A 45 -15.78 0.67 9.05
C ARG A 45 -16.66 1.58 8.22
N SER A 46 -17.95 1.58 8.51
CA SER A 46 -18.86 2.56 7.91
C SER A 46 -18.51 3.98 8.36
N ALA A 47 -19.05 4.99 7.67
CA ALA A 47 -18.90 6.39 8.09
C ALA A 47 -19.53 6.67 9.46
N ASN A 48 -20.58 5.91 9.82
CA ASN A 48 -21.29 6.00 11.09
C ASN A 48 -20.92 4.80 11.96
N LYS A 49 -19.76 4.90 12.62
CA LYS A 49 -19.20 3.79 13.38
C LYS A 49 -20.21 3.18 14.38
N GLY A 50 -20.38 1.87 14.32
CA GLY A 50 -21.31 1.12 15.18
C GLY A 50 -22.76 1.09 14.69
N ASP A 51 -23.00 1.47 13.43
CA ASP A 51 -24.29 1.27 12.77
C ASP A 51 -24.64 -0.22 12.56
N SER A 52 -25.76 -0.49 11.89
CA SER A 52 -26.18 -1.86 11.61
C SER A 52 -25.25 -2.61 10.66
N MET A 53 -24.51 -1.92 9.79
CA MET A 53 -23.56 -2.54 8.87
C MET A 53 -22.33 -3.02 9.64
N ASP A 54 -21.74 -2.15 10.47
CA ASP A 54 -20.61 -2.50 11.34
C ASP A 54 -20.95 -3.68 12.26
N LYS A 55 -22.14 -3.67 12.87
CA LYS A 55 -22.61 -4.79 13.72
C LYS A 55 -22.78 -6.09 12.95
N SER A 56 -23.21 -6.02 11.69
CA SER A 56 -23.38 -7.21 10.83
C SER A 56 -22.02 -7.80 10.47
N ILE A 57 -21.03 -6.95 10.17
CA ILE A 57 -19.65 -7.36 9.92
C ILE A 57 -19.07 -8.03 11.17
N ASP A 58 -19.23 -7.43 12.35
CA ASP A 58 -18.72 -8.01 13.60
C ASP A 58 -19.39 -9.37 13.91
N ALA A 59 -20.70 -9.48 13.69
CA ALA A 59 -21.45 -10.71 13.88
C ALA A 59 -21.04 -11.81 12.89
N GLU A 60 -20.78 -11.48 11.62
CA GLU A 60 -20.26 -12.43 10.64
C GLU A 60 -18.85 -12.88 11.01
N ASN A 61 -17.95 -11.93 11.27
CA ASN A 61 -16.56 -12.22 11.61
C ASN A 61 -16.43 -13.08 12.87
N SER A 62 -17.32 -12.91 13.86
CA SER A 62 -17.36 -13.76 15.06
C SER A 62 -17.60 -15.25 14.77
N GLN A 63 -18.16 -15.58 13.60
CA GLN A 63 -18.47 -16.94 13.18
C GLN A 63 -17.41 -17.49 12.21
N THR A 64 -16.92 -16.64 11.30
CA THR A 64 -16.07 -17.07 10.18
C THR A 64 -14.58 -16.87 10.42
N ASP A 65 -14.20 -15.85 11.18
CA ASP A 65 -12.81 -15.41 11.42
C ASP A 65 -12.02 -15.22 10.11
N ASP A 66 -12.68 -14.68 9.09
CA ASP A 66 -12.14 -14.48 7.75
C ASP A 66 -11.98 -13.01 7.34
N PHE A 67 -12.28 -12.05 8.24
CA PHE A 67 -12.05 -10.63 7.98
C PHE A 67 -10.75 -10.09 8.58
N ILE A 68 -10.13 -9.17 7.85
CA ILE A 68 -9.20 -8.18 8.38
C ILE A 68 -9.97 -6.87 8.49
N ILE A 69 -10.37 -6.53 9.72
CA ILE A 69 -11.11 -5.30 10.01
C ILE A 69 -10.11 -4.17 10.32
N LEU A 70 -10.14 -3.11 9.53
CA LEU A 70 -9.30 -1.93 9.66
C LEU A 70 -10.09 -0.79 10.33
N ASP A 71 -10.16 -0.80 11.67
CA ASP A 71 -11.01 0.12 12.45
C ASP A 71 -10.77 1.63 12.25
N ASN A 72 -9.61 2.00 11.68
CA ASN A 72 -9.20 3.38 11.41
C ASN A 72 -9.34 3.79 9.93
N VAL A 73 -10.05 2.99 9.15
CA VAL A 73 -10.35 3.22 7.73
C VAL A 73 -11.87 3.27 7.59
N VAL A 74 -12.38 4.36 7.02
CA VAL A 74 -13.77 4.44 6.59
C VAL A 74 -13.85 3.85 5.19
N GLU A 75 -14.85 3.01 4.92
CA GLU A 75 -15.13 2.52 3.57
C GLU A 75 -15.62 3.65 2.68
N ALA A 76 -14.76 4.10 1.77
CA ALA A 76 -15.06 5.09 0.75
C ALA A 76 -14.09 4.95 -0.43
N PRO A 77 -14.49 5.28 -1.68
CA PRO A 77 -13.63 5.18 -2.85
C PRO A 77 -12.29 5.91 -2.71
N GLU A 78 -12.29 7.08 -2.10
CA GLU A 78 -11.10 7.91 -1.83
C GLU A 78 -10.14 7.29 -0.81
N GLU A 79 -10.62 6.36 0.03
CA GLU A 79 -9.80 5.67 1.03
C GLU A 79 -9.18 4.37 0.50
N ALA A 80 -9.49 3.95 -0.73
CA ALA A 80 -9.05 2.67 -1.30
C ALA A 80 -7.53 2.49 -1.24
N SER A 81 -6.75 3.52 -1.59
CA SER A 81 -5.29 3.48 -1.51
C SER A 81 -4.78 3.33 -0.08
N LYS A 82 -5.44 3.98 0.89
CA LYS A 82 -5.10 3.87 2.31
C LYS A 82 -5.44 2.48 2.85
N LYS A 83 -6.61 1.93 2.47
CA LYS A 83 -7.05 0.57 2.81
C LYS A 83 -6.03 -0.47 2.36
N VAL A 84 -5.61 -0.40 1.10
CA VAL A 84 -4.61 -1.31 0.52
C VAL A 84 -3.24 -1.20 1.24
N LYS A 85 -2.77 0.02 1.51
CA LYS A 85 -1.52 0.23 2.26
C LYS A 85 -1.59 -0.41 3.65
N LEU A 86 -2.68 -0.18 4.37
CA LEU A 86 -2.88 -0.70 5.72
C LEU A 86 -3.10 -2.22 5.71
N PHE A 87 -3.71 -2.78 4.67
CA PHE A 87 -3.77 -4.22 4.46
C PHE A 87 -2.37 -4.84 4.42
N PHE A 88 -1.49 -4.37 3.55
CA PHE A 88 -0.14 -4.95 3.45
C PHE A 88 0.65 -4.77 4.75
N ALA A 89 0.51 -3.63 5.42
CA ALA A 89 1.12 -3.41 6.71
C ALA A 89 0.60 -4.40 7.77
N TYR A 90 -0.72 -4.54 7.89
CA TYR A 90 -1.37 -5.46 8.82
C TYR A 90 -0.93 -6.91 8.56
N ALA A 91 -0.89 -7.32 7.29
CA ALA A 91 -0.54 -8.67 6.90
C ALA A 91 0.93 -8.98 7.18
N ALA A 92 1.84 -8.06 6.86
CA ALA A 92 3.27 -8.22 7.13
C ALA A 92 3.61 -8.28 8.62
N ASP A 93 2.81 -7.63 9.47
CA ASP A 93 3.00 -7.63 10.93
C ASP A 93 2.52 -8.95 11.58
N ARG A 94 1.66 -9.72 10.92
CA ARG A 94 1.02 -10.94 11.49
C ARG A 94 1.52 -12.24 10.90
N TRP A 95 1.77 -12.26 9.60
CA TRP A 95 2.15 -13.46 8.88
C TRP A 95 3.50 -13.25 8.24
N ASP A 96 4.43 -14.15 8.47
CA ASP A 96 5.70 -14.19 7.75
C ASP A 96 5.52 -15.02 6.46
N ALA A 97 4.94 -14.38 5.44
CA ALA A 97 4.66 -15.00 4.15
C ALA A 97 5.69 -14.56 3.11
N GLN A 98 6.00 -15.44 2.15
CA GLN A 98 6.93 -15.09 1.06
C GLN A 98 6.34 -14.06 0.09
N PHE A 99 5.03 -14.12 -0.10
CA PHE A 99 4.26 -13.26 -1.00
C PHE A 99 2.99 -12.78 -0.31
N TYR A 100 2.59 -11.56 -0.64
CA TYR A 100 1.34 -10.94 -0.21
C TYR A 100 0.60 -10.48 -1.45
N ALA A 101 -0.67 -10.87 -1.58
CA ALA A 101 -1.47 -10.58 -2.75
C ALA A 101 -2.67 -9.70 -2.39
N LYS A 102 -2.92 -8.68 -3.20
CA LYS A 102 -4.21 -7.98 -3.22
C LYS A 102 -5.00 -8.49 -4.41
N ALA A 103 -6.25 -8.86 -4.20
CA ALA A 103 -7.22 -9.25 -5.22
C ALA A 103 -8.52 -8.49 -4.98
N ASN A 104 -9.28 -8.22 -6.05
CA ASN A 104 -10.69 -7.83 -5.90
C ASN A 104 -11.55 -9.05 -5.60
N ASP A 105 -12.77 -8.82 -5.16
CA ASP A 105 -13.80 -9.82 -4.89
C ASP A 105 -14.47 -10.37 -6.16
N ASN A 106 -14.41 -9.63 -7.27
CA ASN A 106 -15.06 -9.97 -8.53
C ASN A 106 -14.22 -10.83 -9.50
N ILE A 107 -13.16 -11.48 -9.01
CA ILE A 107 -12.25 -12.29 -9.84
C ILE A 107 -12.10 -13.72 -9.34
N TYR A 108 -11.79 -14.60 -10.27
CA TYR A 108 -11.40 -15.97 -9.99
C TYR A 108 -9.86 -16.11 -9.99
N VAL A 109 -9.32 -16.78 -8.97
CA VAL A 109 -7.87 -17.04 -8.85
C VAL A 109 -7.60 -18.55 -8.90
N ASN A 110 -6.87 -18.98 -9.92
CA ASN A 110 -6.34 -20.35 -9.98
C ASN A 110 -5.08 -20.44 -9.09
N MET A 111 -5.25 -21.00 -7.89
CA MET A 111 -4.19 -21.06 -6.87
C MET A 111 -2.98 -21.91 -7.29
N ASP A 112 -3.19 -22.97 -8.07
CA ASP A 112 -2.08 -23.84 -8.51
C ASP A 112 -1.22 -23.16 -9.58
N ALA A 113 -1.87 -22.49 -10.53
CA ALA A 113 -1.19 -21.68 -11.54
C ALA A 113 -0.47 -20.48 -10.90
N LEU A 114 -1.12 -19.83 -9.93
CA LEU A 114 -0.52 -18.71 -9.18
C LEU A 114 0.71 -19.19 -8.39
N GLY A 115 0.59 -20.28 -7.63
CA GLY A 115 1.70 -20.85 -6.86
C GLY A 115 2.89 -21.20 -7.77
N SER A 116 2.63 -21.84 -8.91
CA SER A 116 3.66 -22.16 -9.90
C SER A 116 4.35 -20.90 -10.46
N THR A 117 3.58 -19.84 -10.71
CA THR A 117 4.12 -18.55 -11.20
C THR A 117 4.97 -17.84 -10.16
N LEU A 118 4.53 -17.85 -8.90
CA LEU A 118 5.24 -17.23 -7.78
C LEU A 118 6.52 -18.01 -7.42
N ALA A 119 6.55 -19.33 -7.63
CA ALA A 119 7.76 -20.14 -7.44
C ALA A 119 8.95 -19.62 -8.29
N ALA A 120 8.70 -19.11 -9.50
CA ALA A 120 9.72 -18.50 -10.35
C ALA A 120 10.27 -17.15 -9.81
N HIS A 121 9.66 -16.61 -8.75
CA HIS A 121 10.00 -15.31 -8.15
C HIS A 121 10.58 -15.42 -6.73
N LEU A 122 10.75 -16.64 -6.18
CA LEU A 122 11.26 -16.86 -4.81
C LEU A 122 12.63 -16.20 -4.59
N GLY A 123 13.51 -16.24 -5.60
CA GLY A 123 14.85 -15.63 -5.53
C GLY A 123 14.90 -14.10 -5.77
N LYS A 124 13.75 -13.44 -5.94
CA LYS A 124 13.68 -12.00 -6.26
C LYS A 124 13.09 -11.24 -5.06
N PRO A 125 13.91 -10.77 -4.10
CA PRO A 125 13.41 -10.29 -2.82
C PRO A 125 12.53 -9.04 -2.92
N ARG A 126 12.63 -8.25 -4.00
CA ARG A 126 11.89 -6.99 -4.21
C ARG A 126 11.05 -7.03 -5.49
N ALA A 127 10.24 -8.08 -5.66
CA ALA A 127 9.38 -8.22 -6.83
C ALA A 127 7.98 -7.65 -6.58
N TYR A 128 7.54 -6.78 -7.50
CA TYR A 128 6.17 -6.32 -7.62
C TYR A 128 5.59 -6.88 -8.92
N ILE A 129 4.57 -7.74 -8.79
CA ILE A 129 4.12 -8.65 -9.84
C ILE A 129 2.64 -8.40 -10.12
N GLY A 130 2.30 -8.21 -11.39
CA GLY A 130 0.93 -8.01 -11.86
C GLY A 130 0.93 -7.66 -13.34
N CYS A 131 -0.22 -7.27 -13.87
CA CYS A 131 -0.30 -6.80 -15.25
C CYS A 131 0.22 -5.34 -15.31
N MET A 132 1.52 -5.19 -15.52
CA MET A 132 2.18 -3.89 -15.37
C MET A 132 1.82 -2.93 -16.50
N LYS A 133 1.35 -1.74 -16.16
CA LYS A 133 1.03 -0.65 -17.08
C LYS A 133 1.83 0.60 -16.73
N SER A 134 2.09 1.43 -17.74
CA SER A 134 2.50 2.82 -17.64
C SER A 134 1.79 3.59 -18.76
N GLY A 135 1.68 4.91 -18.62
CA GLY A 135 1.03 5.74 -19.63
C GLY A 135 0.67 7.11 -19.10
N GLU A 136 -0.01 7.89 -19.92
CA GLU A 136 -0.44 9.24 -19.56
C GLU A 136 -1.43 9.22 -18.39
N VAL A 137 -1.32 10.26 -17.56
CA VAL A 137 -2.27 10.53 -16.48
C VAL A 137 -3.57 11.03 -17.08
N PHE A 138 -4.68 10.52 -16.55
CA PHE A 138 -6.01 10.98 -16.97
C PHE A 138 -6.25 12.42 -16.47
N SER A 139 -5.96 13.41 -17.31
CA SER A 139 -6.01 14.83 -16.96
C SER A 139 -7.29 15.55 -17.41
N GLU A 140 -8.24 14.85 -18.04
CA GLU A 140 -9.49 15.46 -18.50
C GLU A 140 -10.63 15.17 -17.50
N PRO A 141 -11.40 16.18 -17.07
CA PRO A 141 -12.46 16.02 -16.06
C PRO A 141 -13.54 14.97 -16.39
N ASN A 142 -13.76 14.68 -17.67
CA ASN A 142 -14.79 13.74 -18.12
C ASN A 142 -14.32 12.28 -18.11
N GLN A 143 -13.04 12.03 -17.83
CA GLN A 143 -12.49 10.67 -17.77
C GLN A 143 -12.86 10.02 -16.43
N LYS A 144 -13.22 8.73 -16.46
CA LYS A 144 -13.61 7.95 -15.27
C LYS A 144 -12.58 8.04 -14.12
N TRP A 145 -11.31 8.16 -14.48
CA TRP A 145 -10.17 8.14 -13.56
C TRP A 145 -9.42 9.48 -13.53
N TYR A 146 -10.14 10.58 -13.79
CA TYR A 146 -9.56 11.93 -13.75
C TYR A 146 -8.77 12.17 -12.46
N GLU A 147 -7.50 12.55 -12.61
CA GLU A 147 -6.59 12.87 -11.52
C GLU A 147 -6.52 14.40 -11.38
N PRO A 148 -7.15 15.00 -10.34
CA PRO A 148 -7.14 16.45 -10.16
C PRO A 148 -5.74 17.03 -9.91
N GLU A 149 -4.79 16.21 -9.45
CA GLU A 149 -3.40 16.60 -9.21
C GLU A 149 -2.44 16.11 -10.32
N TRP A 150 -2.94 15.94 -11.56
CA TRP A 150 -2.16 15.39 -12.69
C TRP A 150 -0.86 16.16 -12.96
N TRP A 151 -0.83 17.45 -12.64
CA TRP A 151 0.33 18.33 -12.80
C TRP A 151 1.51 17.95 -11.90
N LYS A 152 1.30 17.10 -10.88
CA LYS A 152 2.35 16.60 -10.00
C LYS A 152 3.16 15.44 -10.59
N PHE A 153 2.77 14.90 -11.75
CA PHE A 153 3.41 13.73 -12.38
C PHE A 153 4.59 14.11 -13.30
N GLY A 154 5.19 15.26 -13.05
CA GLY A 154 6.29 15.82 -13.84
C GLY A 154 5.89 16.21 -15.26
N ASP A 155 6.86 16.64 -16.05
CA ASP A 155 6.62 17.20 -17.39
C ASP A 155 5.96 16.20 -18.35
N LYS A 156 6.27 14.90 -18.18
CA LYS A 156 5.71 13.81 -18.98
C LYS A 156 4.26 13.49 -18.63
N LYS A 157 3.74 13.98 -17.49
CA LYS A 157 2.37 13.72 -16.99
C LYS A 157 1.99 12.25 -17.12
N ALA A 158 2.89 11.36 -16.70
CA ALA A 158 2.75 9.93 -16.89
C ALA A 158 2.75 9.19 -15.55
N TYR A 159 1.89 8.19 -15.42
CA TYR A 159 1.92 7.29 -14.28
C TYR A 159 3.25 6.54 -14.24
N PHE A 160 3.81 6.40 -13.04
CA PHE A 160 4.83 5.40 -12.77
C PHE A 160 4.33 4.01 -13.17
N ARG A 161 5.26 3.12 -13.50
CA ARG A 161 4.91 1.74 -13.81
C ARG A 161 4.23 1.10 -12.58
N HIS A 162 3.00 0.64 -12.76
CA HIS A 162 2.17 0.07 -11.70
C HIS A 162 1.44 -1.17 -12.20
N ALA A 163 1.03 -2.06 -11.30
CA ALA A 163 0.14 -3.15 -11.66
C ALA A 163 -1.26 -2.59 -11.92
N TYR A 164 -1.74 -2.78 -13.15
CA TYR A 164 -3.09 -2.45 -13.58
C TYR A 164 -3.95 -3.72 -13.53
N GLY A 165 -5.18 -3.58 -13.06
CA GLY A 165 -6.14 -4.68 -12.98
C GLY A 165 -6.51 -5.04 -11.54
N GLU A 166 -7.11 -6.22 -11.42
CA GLU A 166 -7.89 -6.59 -10.24
C GLU A 166 -7.04 -7.31 -9.17
N MET A 167 -5.87 -7.83 -9.57
CA MET A 167 -4.92 -8.52 -8.69
C MET A 167 -3.48 -8.08 -8.91
N TYR A 168 -2.71 -8.04 -7.82
CA TYR A 168 -1.24 -7.99 -7.87
C TYR A 168 -0.62 -8.58 -6.61
N VAL A 169 0.66 -8.91 -6.70
CA VAL A 169 1.44 -9.56 -5.64
C VAL A 169 2.72 -8.77 -5.36
N ILE A 170 3.09 -8.67 -4.09
CA ILE A 170 4.38 -8.14 -3.65
C ILE A 170 5.10 -9.19 -2.80
N THR A 171 6.43 -9.17 -2.83
CA THR A 171 7.26 -10.04 -2.00
C THR A 171 7.34 -9.55 -0.56
N ASN A 172 7.76 -10.44 0.34
CA ASN A 172 7.95 -10.15 1.77
C ASN A 172 8.71 -8.85 2.03
N ALA A 173 9.85 -8.62 1.37
CA ALA A 173 10.63 -7.41 1.61
C ALA A 173 9.87 -6.13 1.27
N LEU A 174 9.03 -6.14 0.22
CA LEU A 174 8.19 -5.00 -0.12
C LEU A 174 7.02 -4.82 0.86
N ALA A 175 6.40 -5.91 1.33
CA ALA A 175 5.34 -5.82 2.33
C ALA A 175 5.87 -5.28 3.67
N ARG A 176 7.05 -5.74 4.11
CA ARG A 176 7.72 -5.21 5.30
C ARG A 176 8.11 -3.74 5.12
N PHE A 177 8.60 -3.37 3.93
CA PHE A 177 8.86 -1.97 3.61
C PHE A 177 7.61 -1.09 3.77
N VAL A 178 6.46 -1.56 3.25
CA VAL A 178 5.17 -0.86 3.43
C VAL A 178 4.78 -0.79 4.90
N SER A 179 4.96 -1.86 5.69
CA SER A 179 4.65 -1.84 7.13
C SER A 179 5.51 -0.83 7.91
N ILE A 180 6.82 -0.83 7.68
CA ILE A 180 7.77 0.10 8.31
C ILE A 180 7.39 1.55 7.96
N ASN A 181 7.04 1.79 6.70
CA ASN A 181 6.71 3.12 6.19
C ASN A 181 5.21 3.45 6.23
N ARG A 182 4.39 2.71 6.99
CA ARG A 182 2.91 2.85 6.95
C ARG A 182 2.40 4.26 7.27
N ARG A 183 3.18 5.05 8.02
CA ARG A 183 2.88 6.45 8.37
C ARG A 183 3.14 7.44 7.22
N VAL A 184 3.96 7.07 6.22
CA VAL A 184 4.30 7.90 5.07
C VAL A 184 3.22 7.78 3.98
N GLY A 185 2.88 8.90 3.31
CA GLY A 185 2.08 8.90 2.09
C GLY A 185 0.58 8.59 2.26
N SER A 186 -0.06 9.05 3.33
CA SER A 186 -1.51 8.90 3.49
C SER A 186 -2.26 10.07 2.85
N LYS A 187 -2.92 9.83 1.71
CA LYS A 187 -3.95 10.65 1.03
C LYS A 187 -3.54 11.69 -0.01
N LYS A 188 -2.33 12.26 0.02
CA LYS A 188 -1.91 13.26 -0.98
C LYS A 188 -0.43 13.12 -1.27
N MET A 189 0.00 13.45 -2.48
CA MET A 189 1.35 13.98 -2.70
C MET A 189 1.44 15.27 -1.88
N GLY A 190 1.68 15.12 -0.58
CA GLY A 190 1.82 16.20 0.36
C GLY A 190 3.16 16.87 0.11
N PHE A 191 3.18 18.20 0.13
CA PHE A 191 4.43 18.92 0.30
C PHE A 191 4.95 18.59 1.70
N GLN A 192 5.87 17.64 1.78
CA GLN A 192 6.68 17.48 2.97
C GLN A 192 7.79 18.53 2.89
N GLU A 193 7.89 19.39 3.89
CA GLU A 193 9.04 20.28 4.03
C GLU A 193 10.28 19.42 4.28
N ARG A 194 10.98 19.06 3.21
CA ARG A 194 12.24 18.33 3.22
C ARG A 194 13.34 19.27 2.77
N THR A 195 14.45 19.26 3.50
CA THR A 195 15.66 19.95 3.02
C THR A 195 16.20 19.21 1.79
N PRO A 196 16.96 19.89 0.91
CA PRO A 196 17.66 19.22 -0.19
C PRO A 196 18.52 18.04 0.29
N LEU A 197 19.10 18.13 1.49
CA LEU A 197 19.86 17.05 2.12
C LEU A 197 18.97 15.84 2.47
N MET A 198 17.78 16.06 3.04
CA MET A 198 16.82 14.99 3.34
C MET A 198 16.37 14.27 2.06
N VAL A 199 16.13 15.02 0.98
CA VAL A 199 15.75 14.45 -0.32
C VAL A 199 16.91 13.63 -0.90
N ALA A 200 18.12 14.17 -0.91
CA ALA A 200 19.30 13.44 -1.38
C ALA A 200 19.53 12.14 -0.59
N ALA A 201 19.36 12.19 0.74
CA ALA A 201 19.44 11.03 1.62
C ALA A 201 18.33 10.01 1.35
N MET A 202 17.09 10.45 1.11
CA MET A 202 15.95 9.59 0.79
C MET A 202 16.15 8.81 -0.52
N TYR A 203 16.75 9.43 -1.53
CA TYR A 203 16.95 8.79 -2.84
C TYR A 203 18.33 8.14 -3.00
N GLY A 204 19.18 8.18 -1.98
CA GLY A 204 20.53 7.63 -2.04
C GLY A 204 21.44 8.34 -3.04
N SER A 205 21.21 9.63 -3.29
CA SER A 205 21.98 10.41 -4.26
C SER A 205 23.31 10.86 -3.65
N PHE A 206 24.31 9.98 -3.71
CA PHE A 206 25.61 10.17 -3.08
C PHE A 206 26.28 11.49 -3.47
N GLY A 207 26.40 11.79 -4.77
CA GLY A 207 27.10 12.99 -5.24
C GLY A 207 26.43 14.29 -4.77
N VAL A 208 25.10 14.32 -4.72
CA VAL A 208 24.35 15.47 -4.20
C VAL A 208 24.50 15.57 -2.68
N LEU A 209 24.46 14.44 -1.97
CA LEU A 209 24.64 14.38 -0.52
C LEU A 209 26.01 14.93 -0.11
N THR A 210 27.09 14.43 -0.72
CA THR A 210 28.46 14.89 -0.43
C THR A 210 28.67 16.35 -0.81
N TYR A 211 28.11 16.78 -1.94
CA TYR A 211 28.17 18.18 -2.35
C TYR A 211 27.51 19.09 -1.29
N ILE A 212 26.28 18.78 -0.87
CA ILE A 212 25.55 19.59 0.11
C ILE A 212 26.31 19.66 1.44
N ILE A 213 26.83 18.53 1.95
CA ILE A 213 27.60 18.48 3.19
C ILE A 213 28.90 19.29 3.05
N SER A 214 29.63 19.14 1.94
CA SER A 214 30.90 19.84 1.71
C SER A 214 30.76 21.37 1.69
N THR A 215 29.57 21.90 1.40
CA THR A 215 29.33 23.35 1.46
C THR A 215 29.36 23.91 2.89
N GLY A 216 29.20 23.07 3.92
CA GLY A 216 29.14 23.47 5.32
C GLY A 216 27.93 24.35 5.69
N ARG A 217 26.98 24.56 4.76
CA ARG A 217 25.82 25.46 4.95
C ARG A 217 24.54 24.74 5.37
N SER A 218 24.57 23.41 5.44
CA SER A 218 23.40 22.60 5.74
C SER A 218 23.58 21.91 7.10
N ASP A 219 22.65 22.16 8.01
CA ASP A 219 22.55 21.41 9.27
C ASP A 219 22.03 19.99 8.98
N VAL A 220 22.91 19.00 9.20
CA VAL A 220 22.65 17.57 8.98
C VAL A 220 21.59 17.03 9.93
N ASN A 221 21.50 17.63 11.13
CA ASN A 221 20.59 17.23 12.19
C ASN A 221 19.28 18.01 12.15
N ARG A 222 19.10 18.90 11.16
CA ARG A 222 17.87 19.67 11.00
C ARG A 222 16.66 18.75 10.91
N VAL A 223 15.64 19.06 11.70
CA VAL A 223 14.36 18.36 11.70
C VAL A 223 13.36 19.06 10.78
N SER A 224 12.55 18.27 10.09
CA SER A 224 11.32 18.72 9.43
C SER A 224 10.30 19.10 10.50
N SER A 225 9.54 20.17 10.26
CA SER A 225 8.66 20.86 11.20
C SER A 225 7.65 19.92 11.89
N ASP A 226 6.84 19.21 11.11
CA ASP A 226 5.68 18.51 11.68
C ASP A 226 5.97 17.08 12.15
N GLU A 227 6.88 16.37 11.46
CA GLU A 227 7.16 14.94 11.74
C GLU A 227 8.47 14.71 12.51
N LYS A 228 9.23 15.77 12.82
CA LYS A 228 10.57 15.69 13.45
C LYS A 228 11.56 14.77 12.71
N VAL A 229 11.42 14.64 11.40
CA VAL A 229 12.22 13.76 10.55
C VAL A 229 13.53 14.44 10.18
N THR A 230 14.65 13.72 10.28
CA THR A 230 15.99 14.18 9.83
C THR A 230 16.42 13.50 8.53
N ALA A 231 17.54 13.96 7.94
CA ALA A 231 18.12 13.28 6.78
C ALA A 231 18.45 11.80 7.06
N HIS A 232 18.82 11.48 8.31
CA HIS A 232 19.07 10.10 8.74
C HIS A 232 17.80 9.23 8.70
N HIS A 233 16.69 9.75 9.23
CA HIS A 233 15.39 9.08 9.15
C HIS A 233 14.99 8.84 7.68
N CYS A 234 15.23 9.82 6.80
CA CYS A 234 14.98 9.67 5.37
C CYS A 234 15.85 8.58 4.73
N ALA A 235 17.15 8.52 5.04
CA ALA A 235 18.04 7.46 4.55
C ALA A 235 17.59 6.08 5.03
N VAL A 236 17.24 5.95 6.32
CA VAL A 236 16.77 4.69 6.92
C VAL A 236 15.42 4.24 6.34
N SER A 237 14.52 5.18 6.06
CA SER A 237 13.21 4.90 5.45
C SER A 237 13.31 4.42 4.00
N ALA A 238 14.46 4.58 3.35
CA ALA A 238 14.60 4.36 1.92
C ALA A 238 15.26 3.01 1.59
N CYS A 239 14.69 2.28 0.63
CA CYS A 239 15.13 0.92 0.27
C CYS A 239 16.18 0.88 -0.86
N PHE A 240 17.18 1.77 -0.86
CA PHE A 240 18.27 1.73 -1.84
C PHE A 240 19.47 0.90 -1.33
N VAL A 241 20.30 0.41 -2.26
CA VAL A 241 21.34 -0.61 -1.98
C VAL A 241 22.52 -0.03 -1.18
N SER A 242 22.85 1.25 -1.38
CA SER A 242 23.97 1.95 -0.72
C SER A 242 23.59 2.64 0.60
N ILE A 243 22.55 2.17 1.28
CA ILE A 243 22.06 2.80 2.53
C ILE A 243 23.15 2.93 3.61
N VAL A 244 24.03 1.92 3.73
CA VAL A 244 25.14 1.92 4.70
C VAL A 244 26.12 3.07 4.44
N GLU A 245 26.41 3.37 3.17
CA GLU A 245 27.34 4.44 2.78
C GLU A 245 26.73 5.81 3.08
N VAL A 246 25.44 6.00 2.79
CA VAL A 246 24.72 7.25 3.10
C VAL A 246 24.63 7.47 4.61
N ILE A 247 24.34 6.41 5.39
CA ILE A 247 24.31 6.46 6.86
C ILE A 247 25.67 6.87 7.41
N LYS A 248 26.77 6.27 6.93
CA LYS A 248 28.13 6.63 7.38
C LYS A 248 28.45 8.10 7.11
N ILE A 249 28.18 8.58 5.90
CA ILE A 249 28.41 9.99 5.55
C ILE A 249 27.61 10.93 6.45
N LEU A 250 26.34 10.61 6.69
CA LEU A 250 25.49 11.42 7.56
C LEU A 250 26.01 11.41 9.01
N LEU A 251 26.48 10.27 9.51
CA LEU A 251 27.05 10.16 10.86
C LEU A 251 28.35 10.95 10.99
N ASP A 252 29.27 10.81 10.04
CA ASP A 252 30.55 11.53 10.04
C ASP A 252 30.29 13.05 10.02
N ALA A 253 29.35 13.50 9.17
CA ALA A 253 28.98 14.90 9.06
C ALA A 253 28.20 15.45 10.26
N SER A 254 27.55 14.59 11.07
CA SER A 254 26.87 14.99 12.31
C SER A 254 27.84 15.21 13.49
N THR A 255 29.12 14.84 13.36
CA THR A 255 30.15 15.03 14.39
C THR A 255 31.01 16.29 14.20
N LEU A 256 30.78 17.04 13.12
CA LEU A 256 31.38 18.34 12.82
C LEU A 256 30.51 19.48 13.35
#